data_AF-A0A445MW35-F1
#
_entry.id   AF-A0A445MW35-F1
#
_cell.length_a   1.000
_cell.length_b   1.000
_cell.length_c   1.000
_cell.angle_alpha   90.00
_cell.angle_beta   90.00
_cell.angle_gamma   90.00
#
_symmetry.space_group_name_H-M   'P 1'
#
loop_
_entity.id
_entity.type
_entity.pdbx_description
1 polymer ?
#
loop_
_entity_poly.entity_id
_entity_poly.type
_entity_poly.pdbx_seq_one_letter_code
_entity_poly.pdbx_strand_id
1 'polypeptide(L)'
;MKKYLFIALALISLNSFAFAGGDQNQNQYDGSLGQGPTYQERNDNLTLDALKVTQLDENQKLIIYSIYEEEKVARDVYITLGNLYPEETTFANIQLAEQTHMDAVRRLCVKYGIEIPDVDQAVGVFNLLAMSDLYEGFIDAGDDSLSSALQVGIDIETMDIADLGEVLEYQNMPRDVQRVLTNLISGSISHLDAFTTALERENIQ
;
A
#
# COMPACT_ATOMS: atom_id res chain seq x y z
N MET A 1 16.10 -5.49 21.19
CA MET A 1 14.63 -5.60 21.14
C MET A 1 14.16 -4.76 19.96
N LYS A 2 14.16 -5.30 18.74
CA LYS A 2 13.62 -4.57 17.58
C LYS A 2 12.19 -5.07 17.38
N LYS A 3 11.24 -4.29 17.88
CA LYS A 3 9.82 -4.48 17.57
C LYS A 3 9.67 -4.01 16.13
N TYR A 4 9.63 -4.96 15.19
CA TYR A 4 9.08 -4.68 13.87
C TYR A 4 7.65 -4.21 14.14
N LEU A 5 7.39 -2.94 13.82
CA LEU A 5 6.09 -2.31 14.05
C LEU A 5 5.14 -3.00 13.08
N PHE A 6 4.41 -3.99 13.57
CA PHE A 6 3.33 -4.62 12.83
C PHE A 6 2.30 -3.53 12.49
N ILE A 7 2.36 -2.98 11.27
CA ILE A 7 1.23 -2.28 10.65
C ILE A 7 0.32 -3.32 9.96
N ALA A 8 0.36 -4.58 10.41
CA ALA A 8 -0.84 -5.39 10.38
C ALA A 8 -1.80 -4.78 11.42
N LEU A 9 -2.67 -3.86 10.97
CA LEU A 9 -3.81 -3.35 11.70
C LEU A 9 -4.40 -4.45 12.60
N ALA A 10 -4.08 -4.40 13.90
CA ALA A 10 -4.83 -5.10 14.92
C ALA A 10 -6.18 -4.36 15.07
N LEU A 11 -7.03 -4.46 14.06
CA LEU A 11 -8.40 -4.00 14.14
C LEU A 11 -9.14 -4.95 15.07
N ILE A 12 -9.38 -4.45 16.28
CA ILE A 12 -10.33 -5.02 17.23
C ILE A 12 -11.67 -5.17 16.50
N SER A 13 -12.08 -6.42 16.30
CA SER A 13 -13.41 -6.77 15.81
C SER A 13 -14.46 -6.43 16.87
N LEU A 14 -15.17 -5.31 16.67
CA LEU A 14 -16.45 -5.07 17.34
C LEU A 14 -17.57 -5.64 16.48
N ASN A 15 -18.07 -6.80 16.89
CA ASN A 15 -19.26 -7.44 16.33
C ASN A 15 -20.50 -6.54 16.45
N SER A 16 -21.34 -6.54 15.41
CA SER A 16 -22.77 -6.94 15.45
C SER A 16 -23.64 -6.04 14.58
N PHE A 17 -23.98 -6.49 13.37
CA PHE A 17 -25.32 -6.25 12.83
C PHE A 17 -25.86 -7.58 12.29
N ALA A 18 -26.81 -8.14 13.03
CA ALA A 18 -27.69 -9.18 12.54
C ALA A 18 -28.64 -8.54 11.51
N PHE A 19 -28.65 -9.07 10.29
CA PHE A 19 -29.79 -8.91 9.40
C PHE A 19 -30.35 -10.29 9.07
N ALA A 20 -31.50 -10.57 9.67
CA ALA A 20 -32.35 -11.69 9.36
C ALA A 20 -33.08 -11.40 8.04
N GLY A 21 -33.08 -12.36 7.13
CA GLY A 21 -33.85 -12.30 5.89
C GLY A 21 -33.75 -13.64 5.18
N GLY A 22 -34.59 -14.58 5.56
CA GLY A 22 -34.77 -15.80 4.79
C GLY A 22 -35.57 -15.51 3.53
N ASP A 23 -35.31 -16.26 2.47
CA ASP A 23 -36.39 -16.83 1.68
C ASP A 23 -35.91 -18.09 0.97
N GLN A 24 -36.76 -19.11 1.00
CA GLN A 24 -36.55 -20.37 0.32
C GLN A 24 -37.12 -20.23 -1.09
N ASN A 25 -36.36 -20.62 -2.11
CA ASN A 25 -36.97 -20.91 -3.40
C ASN A 25 -36.44 -22.23 -3.96
N GLN A 26 -37.22 -23.28 -3.68
CA GLN A 26 -37.14 -24.55 -4.37
C GLN A 26 -37.78 -24.38 -5.75
N ASN A 27 -37.04 -24.67 -6.81
CA ASN A 27 -37.66 -25.05 -8.08
C ASN A 27 -37.02 -26.33 -8.60
N GLN A 28 -37.75 -27.41 -8.33
CA GLN A 28 -37.64 -28.72 -8.96
C GLN A 28 -38.33 -28.63 -10.33
N TYR A 29 -37.60 -28.92 -11.41
CA TYR A 29 -38.20 -29.18 -12.72
C TYR A 29 -37.61 -30.48 -13.30
N ASP A 30 -38.51 -31.44 -13.52
CA ASP A 30 -38.29 -32.64 -14.31
C ASP A 30 -38.47 -32.34 -15.81
N GLY A 31 -37.77 -33.08 -16.67
CA GLY A 31 -37.95 -33.03 -18.13
C GLY A 31 -36.88 -33.80 -18.91
N SER A 32 -37.31 -34.76 -19.72
CA SER A 32 -36.50 -35.76 -20.43
C SER A 32 -36.01 -35.33 -21.84
N LEU A 33 -34.73 -35.65 -22.13
CA LEU A 33 -34.05 -36.07 -23.39
C LEU A 33 -34.53 -35.58 -24.78
N GLY A 34 -33.61 -34.96 -25.56
CA GLY A 34 -33.71 -34.83 -27.03
C GLY A 34 -32.65 -33.97 -27.77
N GLN A 35 -31.51 -34.58 -28.10
CA GLN A 35 -30.47 -34.35 -29.15
C GLN A 35 -30.23 -33.00 -29.89
N GLY A 36 -28.94 -32.60 -29.92
CA GLY A 36 -28.27 -31.92 -31.05
C GLY A 36 -27.10 -31.00 -30.66
N PRO A 37 -25.86 -31.20 -31.14
CA PRO A 37 -24.71 -30.41 -30.70
C PRO A 37 -24.56 -29.15 -31.56
N THR A 38 -24.54 -27.97 -30.95
CA THR A 38 -23.81 -26.78 -31.43
C THR A 38 -24.10 -25.64 -30.48
N TYR A 39 -23.11 -25.35 -29.64
CA TYR A 39 -22.56 -24.06 -29.23
C TYR A 39 -21.62 -24.48 -28.11
N GLN A 40 -20.30 -24.29 -28.29
CA GLN A 40 -19.42 -24.31 -27.13
C GLN A 40 -19.91 -23.17 -26.23
N GLU A 41 -20.73 -23.52 -25.24
CA GLU A 41 -20.89 -22.74 -24.04
C GLU A 41 -19.47 -22.50 -23.53
N ARG A 42 -18.98 -21.27 -23.72
CA ARG A 42 -17.99 -20.75 -22.78
C ARG A 42 -18.66 -20.90 -21.42
N ASN A 43 -18.08 -21.76 -20.59
CA ASN A 43 -18.46 -21.92 -19.20
C ASN A 43 -18.36 -20.54 -18.53
N ASP A 44 -19.45 -19.78 -18.54
CA ASP A 44 -19.61 -18.54 -17.77
C ASP A 44 -19.86 -18.84 -16.28
N ASN A 45 -19.66 -20.09 -15.86
CA ASN A 45 -19.54 -20.47 -14.46
C ASN A 45 -18.15 -20.12 -13.93
N LEU A 46 -17.82 -18.83 -13.92
CA LEU A 46 -16.97 -18.32 -12.86
C LEU A 46 -17.72 -18.61 -11.57
N THR A 47 -17.25 -19.57 -10.77
CA THR A 47 -17.85 -19.83 -9.47
C THR A 47 -17.89 -18.50 -8.69
N LEU A 48 -18.92 -18.29 -7.88
CA LEU A 48 -18.97 -17.13 -6.98
C LEU A 48 -17.67 -17.00 -6.16
N ASP A 49 -17.02 -18.14 -5.89
CA ASP A 49 -15.68 -18.22 -5.31
C ASP A 49 -14.57 -17.72 -6.23
N ALA A 50 -14.57 -18.04 -7.53
CA ALA A 50 -13.62 -17.46 -8.50
C ALA A 50 -13.85 -15.95 -8.72
N LEU A 51 -15.09 -15.47 -8.63
CA LEU A 51 -15.43 -14.03 -8.64
C LEU A 51 -15.04 -13.33 -7.33
N LYS A 52 -15.16 -14.02 -6.18
CA LYS A 52 -14.65 -13.54 -4.88
C LYS A 52 -13.12 -13.52 -4.82
N VAL A 53 -12.44 -14.49 -5.42
CA VAL A 53 -10.97 -14.51 -5.55
C VAL A 53 -10.46 -13.32 -6.40
N THR A 54 -11.34 -12.69 -7.21
CA THR A 54 -11.03 -11.47 -7.96
C THR A 54 -11.47 -10.15 -7.29
N GLN A 55 -12.10 -10.20 -6.12
CA GLN A 55 -12.41 -9.02 -5.31
C GLN A 55 -11.53 -9.00 -4.06
N LEU A 56 -11.07 -7.81 -3.67
CA LEU A 56 -10.36 -7.65 -2.40
C LEU A 56 -11.33 -7.82 -1.24
N ASP A 57 -10.92 -8.56 -0.22
CA ASP A 57 -11.58 -8.50 1.07
C ASP A 57 -11.27 -7.16 1.80
N GLU A 58 -12.01 -6.87 2.87
CA GLU A 58 -11.85 -5.60 3.58
C GLU A 58 -10.46 -5.44 4.22
N ASN A 59 -9.82 -6.53 4.63
CA ASN A 59 -8.46 -6.46 5.18
C ASN A 59 -7.45 -6.10 4.08
N GLN A 60 -7.55 -6.71 2.91
CA GLN A 60 -6.70 -6.37 1.77
C GLN A 60 -6.91 -4.91 1.31
N LYS A 61 -8.14 -4.40 1.34
CA LYS A 61 -8.41 -2.98 1.05
C LYS A 61 -7.75 -2.05 2.05
N LEU A 62 -7.83 -2.37 3.34
CA LEU A 62 -7.18 -1.59 4.38
C LEU A 62 -5.65 -1.58 4.24
N ILE A 63 -5.06 -2.71 3.86
CA ILE A 63 -3.62 -2.81 3.56
C ILE A 63 -3.24 -1.93 2.36
N ILE A 64 -4.01 -1.94 1.28
CA ILE A 64 -3.74 -1.07 0.13
C ILE A 64 -3.87 0.40 0.53
N TYR A 65 -4.83 0.74 1.39
CA TYR A 65 -4.97 2.10 1.90
C TYR A 65 -3.79 2.51 2.80
N SER A 66 -3.30 1.61 3.66
CA SER A 66 -2.12 1.91 4.49
C SER A 66 -0.88 2.13 3.63
N ILE A 67 -0.67 1.32 2.59
CA ILE A 67 0.43 1.53 1.64
C ILE A 67 0.31 2.90 0.97
N TYR A 68 -0.90 3.35 0.58
CA TYR A 68 -1.06 4.69 0.02
C TYR A 68 -0.62 5.80 0.97
N GLU A 69 -0.92 5.69 2.27
CA GLU A 69 -0.46 6.67 3.25
C GLU A 69 1.01 6.50 3.66
N GLU A 70 1.58 5.31 3.57
CA GLU A 70 3.01 5.05 3.81
C GLU A 70 3.89 5.73 2.74
N GLU A 71 3.55 5.56 1.46
CA GLU A 71 4.19 6.29 0.34
C GLU A 71 4.02 7.82 0.50
N LYS A 72 2.91 8.26 1.11
CA LYS A 72 2.71 9.67 1.46
C LYS A 72 3.64 10.12 2.57
N VAL A 73 3.89 9.28 3.59
CA VAL A 73 4.87 9.58 4.64
C VAL A 73 6.25 9.78 4.02
N ALA A 74 6.71 8.86 3.18
CA ALA A 74 7.99 8.97 2.48
C ALA A 74 8.08 10.30 1.70
N ARG A 75 7.10 10.57 0.83
CA ARG A 75 7.03 11.83 0.06
C ARG A 75 7.10 13.07 0.95
N ASP A 76 6.28 13.11 2.01
CA ASP A 76 6.12 14.28 2.86
C ASP A 76 7.35 14.52 3.76
N VAL A 77 8.00 13.45 4.23
CA VAL A 77 9.29 13.53 4.93
C VAL A 77 10.35 14.07 3.99
N TYR A 78 10.43 13.59 2.75
CA TYR A 78 11.42 14.07 1.77
C TYR A 78 11.16 15.51 1.34
N ILE A 79 9.91 15.94 1.23
CA ILE A 79 9.57 17.37 1.06
C ILE A 79 10.13 18.18 2.24
N THR A 80 9.87 17.74 3.46
CA THR A 80 10.16 18.52 4.68
C THR A 80 11.65 18.59 4.95
N LEU A 81 12.35 17.45 4.97
CA LEU A 81 13.80 17.39 5.18
C LEU A 81 14.56 17.97 3.98
N GLY A 82 14.06 17.80 2.75
CA GLY A 82 14.65 18.44 1.56
C GLY A 82 14.56 19.97 1.59
N ASN A 83 13.52 20.54 2.23
CA ASN A 83 13.46 21.98 2.46
C ASN A 83 14.41 22.46 3.56
N LEU A 84 14.70 21.59 4.54
CA LEU A 84 15.63 21.88 5.63
C LEU A 84 17.10 21.81 5.17
N TYR A 85 17.41 20.87 4.27
CA TYR A 85 18.75 20.64 3.71
C TYR A 85 18.76 20.78 2.17
N PRO A 86 18.55 22.00 1.64
CA PRO A 86 18.35 22.23 0.21
C PRO A 86 19.57 21.97 -0.67
N GLU A 87 20.77 21.89 -0.09
CA GLU A 87 21.99 21.49 -0.79
C GLU A 87 22.02 20.00 -1.15
N GLU A 88 21.26 19.17 -0.43
CA GLU A 88 21.15 17.73 -0.70
C GLU A 88 20.00 17.43 -1.65
N THR A 89 20.32 17.33 -2.93
CA THR A 89 19.34 17.11 -4.00
C THR A 89 18.64 15.74 -3.97
N THR A 90 19.15 14.78 -3.19
CA THR A 90 18.58 13.42 -3.10
C THR A 90 17.10 13.44 -2.69
N PHE A 91 16.75 14.23 -1.66
CA PHE A 91 15.37 14.41 -1.23
C PHE A 91 14.46 14.98 -2.32
N ALA A 92 14.93 16.04 -3.01
CA ALA A 92 14.16 16.73 -4.04
C ALA A 92 13.86 15.84 -5.26
N ASN A 93 14.75 14.89 -5.57
CA ASN A 93 14.56 13.93 -6.65
C ASN A 93 13.61 12.79 -6.24
N ILE A 94 13.81 12.22 -5.05
CA ILE A 94 13.08 11.03 -4.61
C ILE A 94 11.63 11.35 -4.25
N GLN A 95 11.32 12.53 -3.69
CA GLN A 95 9.92 12.94 -3.44
C GLN A 95 9.02 12.85 -4.70
N LEU A 96 9.58 13.03 -5.91
CA LEU A 96 8.83 12.94 -7.16
C LEU A 96 8.55 11.47 -7.55
N ALA A 97 9.46 10.57 -7.19
CA ALA A 97 9.26 9.14 -7.32
C ALA A 97 8.17 8.65 -6.34
N GLU A 98 8.19 9.13 -5.09
CA GLU A 98 7.13 8.78 -4.12
C GLU A 98 5.76 9.30 -4.53
N GLN A 99 5.68 10.48 -5.15
CA GLN A 99 4.42 10.91 -5.76
C GLN A 99 3.93 9.93 -6.85
N THR A 100 4.86 9.36 -7.62
CA THR A 100 4.54 8.36 -8.65
C THR A 100 4.07 7.04 -8.03
N HIS A 101 4.66 6.63 -6.91
CA HIS A 101 4.22 5.47 -6.13
C HIS A 101 2.82 5.68 -5.55
N MET A 102 2.59 6.79 -4.85
CA MET A 102 1.27 7.18 -4.35
C MET A 102 0.21 7.15 -5.45
N ASP A 103 0.51 7.71 -6.63
CA ASP A 103 -0.42 7.69 -7.77
C ASP A 103 -0.67 6.27 -8.30
N ALA A 104 0.30 5.36 -8.20
CA ALA A 104 0.12 3.96 -8.55
C ALA A 104 -0.83 3.24 -7.59
N VAL A 105 -0.67 3.46 -6.28
CA VAL A 105 -1.54 2.87 -5.26
C VAL A 105 -2.94 3.50 -5.32
N ARG A 106 -3.04 4.81 -5.54
CA ARG A 106 -4.32 5.52 -5.77
C ARG A 106 -5.12 4.89 -6.92
N ARG A 107 -4.47 4.47 -8.00
CA ARG A 107 -5.13 3.76 -9.10
C ARG A 107 -5.69 2.39 -8.66
N LEU A 108 -5.03 1.70 -7.72
CA LEU A 108 -5.59 0.49 -7.10
C LEU A 108 -6.80 0.83 -6.23
N CYS A 109 -6.72 1.90 -5.42
CA CYS A 109 -7.85 2.34 -4.59
C CYS A 109 -9.09 2.62 -5.44
N VAL A 110 -8.94 3.38 -6.54
CA VAL A 110 -10.02 3.65 -7.49
C VAL A 110 -10.56 2.35 -8.11
N LYS A 111 -9.67 1.44 -8.54
CA LYS A 111 -10.07 0.19 -9.17
C LYS A 111 -10.89 -0.71 -8.24
N TYR A 112 -10.50 -0.79 -6.97
CA TYR A 112 -11.10 -1.70 -5.99
C TYR A 112 -12.14 -1.03 -5.09
N GLY A 113 -12.49 0.23 -5.35
CA GLY A 113 -13.51 0.97 -4.58
C GLY A 113 -13.09 1.26 -3.15
N ILE A 114 -11.80 1.53 -2.92
CA ILE A 114 -11.25 1.93 -1.62
C ILE A 114 -11.36 3.45 -1.54
N GLU A 115 -12.07 3.95 -0.53
CA GLU A 115 -12.22 5.37 -0.30
C GLU A 115 -10.91 5.99 0.21
N ILE A 116 -10.53 7.14 -0.35
CA ILE A 116 -9.48 8.00 0.17
C ILE A 116 -10.21 9.24 0.72
N PRO A 117 -10.41 9.36 2.04
CA PRO A 117 -11.29 10.37 2.64
C PRO A 117 -10.93 11.80 2.22
N ASP A 118 -9.63 12.10 2.22
CA ASP A 118 -9.09 13.40 1.86
C ASP A 118 -7.99 13.23 0.82
N VAL A 119 -8.32 13.51 -0.45
CA VAL A 119 -7.34 13.46 -1.54
C VAL A 119 -6.46 14.71 -1.50
N ASP A 120 -5.17 14.55 -1.76
CA ASP A 120 -4.19 15.65 -1.86
C ASP A 120 -4.11 16.52 -0.58
N GLN A 121 -4.17 15.88 0.58
CA GLN A 121 -3.90 16.51 1.87
C GLN A 121 -2.54 17.23 1.88
N ALA A 122 -2.46 18.27 2.71
CA ALA A 122 -1.22 18.98 2.96
C ALA A 122 -0.11 18.05 3.50
N VAL A 123 1.14 18.50 3.32
CA VAL A 123 2.32 17.81 3.84
C VAL A 123 2.18 17.61 5.35
N GLY A 124 2.42 16.38 5.81
CA GLY A 124 2.36 16.02 7.23
C GLY A 124 0.96 15.74 7.79
N VAL A 125 -0.09 15.75 6.96
CA VAL A 125 -1.47 15.45 7.38
C VAL A 125 -1.88 14.05 6.91
N PHE A 126 -2.34 13.18 7.81
CA PHE A 126 -2.68 11.79 7.51
C PHE A 126 -4.01 11.39 8.15
N ASN A 127 -4.72 10.41 7.58
CA ASN A 127 -5.94 9.88 8.20
C ASN A 127 -5.62 8.73 9.17
N LEU A 128 -4.56 7.97 8.92
CA LEU A 128 -4.09 6.95 9.82
C LEU A 128 -3.17 7.58 10.86
N LEU A 129 -3.54 7.45 12.14
CA LEU A 129 -2.73 7.96 13.25
C LEU A 129 -1.30 7.42 13.22
N ALA A 130 -1.14 6.13 12.89
CA ALA A 130 0.18 5.52 12.76
C ALA A 130 1.08 6.22 11.72
N MET A 131 0.50 6.76 10.64
CA MET A 131 1.24 7.48 9.60
C MET A 131 1.61 8.89 10.04
N SER A 132 0.76 9.53 10.86
CA SER A 132 1.11 10.78 11.54
C SER A 132 2.27 10.57 12.51
N ASP A 133 2.22 9.50 13.32
CA ASP A 133 3.27 9.17 14.29
C ASP A 133 4.60 8.84 13.59
N LEU A 134 4.57 8.11 12.47
CA LEU A 134 5.76 7.83 11.65
C LEU A 134 6.36 9.11 11.10
N TYR A 135 5.54 9.96 10.48
CA TYR A 135 5.99 11.24 9.94
C TYR A 135 6.66 12.10 11.03
N GLU A 136 5.99 12.32 12.17
CA GLU A 136 6.54 13.11 13.27
C GLU A 136 7.86 12.51 13.78
N GLY A 137 7.92 11.19 13.97
CA GLY A 137 9.14 10.52 14.40
C GLY A 137 10.31 10.64 13.42
N PHE A 138 10.05 10.58 12.12
CA PHE A 138 11.08 10.76 11.10
C PHE A 138 11.56 12.21 10.99
N ILE A 139 10.66 13.20 11.14
CA ILE A 139 11.07 14.60 11.20
C ILE A 139 11.94 14.87 12.43
N ASP A 140 11.50 14.43 13.61
CA ASP A 140 12.26 14.59 14.86
C ASP A 140 13.62 13.88 14.83
N ALA A 141 13.74 12.77 14.10
CA ALA A 141 15.02 12.08 13.93
C ALA A 141 15.92 12.77 12.89
N GLY A 142 15.34 13.40 11.87
CA GLY A 142 16.06 13.96 10.73
C GLY A 142 16.46 15.42 10.89
N ASP A 143 15.87 16.18 11.82
CA ASP A 143 16.05 17.64 11.92
C ASP A 143 17.37 18.10 12.56
N ASP A 144 18.10 17.19 13.22
CA ASP A 144 19.34 17.50 13.94
C ASP A 144 20.53 17.76 12.99
N SER A 145 20.66 16.98 11.92
CA SER A 145 21.78 17.10 10.96
C SER A 145 21.46 16.47 9.61
N LEU A 146 22.19 16.89 8.56
CA LEU A 146 22.06 16.29 7.22
C LEU A 146 22.34 14.78 7.25
N SER A 147 23.35 14.33 7.99
CA SER A 147 23.62 12.90 8.17
C SER A 147 22.43 12.16 8.80
N SER A 148 21.78 12.77 9.80
CA SER A 148 20.57 12.20 10.43
C SER A 148 19.40 12.15 9.45
N ALA A 149 19.18 13.20 8.66
CA ALA A 149 18.14 13.23 7.62
C ALA A 149 18.36 12.16 6.53
N LEU A 150 19.60 11.97 6.09
CA LEU A 150 19.95 10.94 5.11
C LEU A 150 19.75 9.53 5.69
N GLN A 151 20.05 9.33 6.98
CA GLN A 151 19.75 8.09 7.68
C GLN A 151 18.23 7.85 7.77
N VAL A 152 17.43 8.90 7.99
CA VAL A 152 15.96 8.79 7.94
C VAL A 152 15.47 8.31 6.57
N GLY A 153 16.07 8.80 5.47
CA GLY A 153 15.79 8.27 4.13
C GLY A 153 16.09 6.77 4.02
N ILE A 154 17.25 6.32 4.50
CA ILE A 154 17.59 4.88 4.53
C ILE A 154 16.58 4.08 5.36
N ASP A 155 16.16 4.61 6.50
CA ASP A 155 15.23 3.94 7.42
C ASP A 155 13.84 3.79 6.81
N ILE A 156 13.33 4.82 6.13
CA ILE A 156 12.06 4.77 5.39
C ILE A 156 12.13 3.72 4.28
N GLU A 157 13.13 3.78 3.39
CA GLU A 157 13.19 2.84 2.26
C GLU A 157 13.39 1.39 2.72
N THR A 158 14.07 1.18 3.85
CA THR A 158 14.21 -0.15 4.46
C THR A 158 12.87 -0.66 5.00
N MET A 159 12.08 0.22 5.62
CA MET A 159 10.74 -0.08 6.10
C MET A 159 9.81 -0.43 4.94
N ASP A 160 9.72 0.42 3.92
CA ASP A 160 8.85 0.22 2.75
C ASP A 160 9.16 -1.11 2.04
N ILE A 161 10.44 -1.43 1.81
CA ILE A 161 10.85 -2.71 1.21
C ILE A 161 10.37 -3.90 2.05
N ALA A 162 10.49 -3.82 3.37
CA ALA A 162 10.09 -4.89 4.28
C ALA A 162 8.56 -5.05 4.28
N ASP A 163 7.81 -3.97 4.46
CA ASP A 163 6.36 -3.99 4.60
C ASP A 163 5.69 -4.43 3.28
N LEU A 164 6.14 -3.91 2.14
CA LEU A 164 5.67 -4.35 0.82
C LEU A 164 6.02 -5.82 0.54
N GLY A 165 7.20 -6.27 1.00
CA GLY A 165 7.64 -7.66 0.90
C GLY A 165 6.74 -8.61 1.68
N GLU A 166 6.37 -8.25 2.91
CA GLU A 166 5.43 -9.03 3.72
C GLU A 166 4.04 -9.11 3.08
N VAL A 167 3.56 -8.02 2.47
CA VAL A 167 2.28 -8.02 1.76
C VAL A 167 2.29 -8.99 0.58
N LEU A 168 3.39 -9.01 -0.19
CA LEU A 168 3.57 -9.96 -1.29
C LEU A 168 3.61 -11.42 -0.83
N GLU A 169 4.19 -11.70 0.33
CA GLU A 169 4.33 -13.06 0.85
C GLU A 169 3.02 -13.59 1.47
N TYR A 170 2.30 -12.75 2.21
CA TYR A 170 1.27 -13.25 3.15
C TYR A 170 -0.16 -12.87 2.81
N GLN A 171 -0.41 -11.86 1.97
CA GLN A 171 -1.76 -11.29 1.83
C GLN A 171 -2.54 -11.82 0.62
N ASN A 172 -1.96 -12.72 -0.18
CA ASN A 172 -2.56 -13.32 -1.38
C ASN A 172 -3.24 -12.27 -2.28
N MET A 173 -2.53 -11.16 -2.52
CA MET A 173 -3.06 -10.02 -3.28
C MET A 173 -3.33 -10.40 -4.75
N PRO A 174 -4.29 -9.75 -5.42
CA PRO A 174 -4.47 -9.91 -6.86
C PRO A 174 -3.21 -9.58 -7.68
N ARG A 175 -3.04 -10.22 -8.85
CA ARG A 175 -1.82 -10.09 -9.67
C ARG A 175 -1.46 -8.65 -10.07
N ASP A 176 -2.45 -7.80 -10.28
CA ASP A 176 -2.23 -6.40 -10.60
C ASP A 176 -1.75 -5.59 -9.39
N VAL A 177 -2.25 -5.88 -8.19
CA VAL A 177 -1.73 -5.33 -6.93
C VAL A 177 -0.29 -5.78 -6.73
N GLN A 178 -0.01 -7.10 -6.84
CA GLN A 178 1.35 -7.63 -6.71
C GLN A 178 2.34 -6.94 -7.66
N ARG A 179 1.94 -6.69 -8.90
CA ARG A 179 2.76 -5.97 -9.88
C ARG A 179 3.05 -4.53 -9.47
N VAL A 180 2.10 -3.82 -8.87
CA VAL A 180 2.34 -2.47 -8.33
C VAL A 180 3.34 -2.57 -7.18
N LEU A 181 3.12 -3.45 -6.20
CA LEU A 181 4.02 -3.59 -5.04
C LEU A 181 5.45 -3.98 -5.44
N THR A 182 5.62 -4.88 -6.40
CA THR A 182 6.95 -5.24 -6.93
C THR A 182 7.67 -4.03 -7.57
N ASN A 183 6.92 -3.15 -8.23
CA ASN A 183 7.50 -1.93 -8.81
C ASN A 183 7.87 -0.92 -7.73
N LEU A 184 7.03 -0.74 -6.70
CA LEU A 184 7.33 0.09 -5.53
C LEU A 184 8.62 -0.39 -4.86
N ILE A 185 8.72 -1.67 -4.52
CA ILE A 185 9.95 -2.27 -3.95
C ILE A 185 11.19 -1.99 -4.83
N SER A 186 11.05 -2.08 -6.16
CA SER A 186 12.16 -1.79 -7.06
C SER A 186 12.58 -0.31 -7.03
N GLY A 187 11.60 0.59 -6.87
CA GLY A 187 11.83 2.01 -6.61
C GLY A 187 12.54 2.23 -5.29
N SER A 188 12.00 1.69 -4.20
CA SER A 188 12.57 1.83 -2.85
C SER A 188 13.99 1.28 -2.74
N ILE A 189 14.33 0.18 -3.43
CA ILE A 189 15.72 -0.31 -3.50
C ILE A 189 16.65 0.72 -4.16
N SER A 190 16.17 1.41 -5.20
CA SER A 190 16.94 2.45 -5.88
C SER A 190 17.09 3.70 -5.01
N HIS A 191 16.06 4.05 -4.24
CA HIS A 191 16.08 5.16 -3.29
C HIS A 191 17.03 4.87 -2.12
N LEU A 192 17.00 3.65 -1.59
CA LEU A 192 17.90 3.17 -0.54
C LEU A 192 19.37 3.30 -0.95
N ASP A 193 19.71 2.90 -2.17
CA ASP A 193 21.07 3.05 -2.72
C ASP A 193 21.47 4.53 -2.83
N ALA A 194 20.54 5.39 -3.27
CA ALA A 194 20.77 6.82 -3.40
C ALA A 194 21.00 7.51 -2.04
N PHE A 195 20.16 7.24 -1.03
CA PHE A 195 20.34 7.77 0.32
C PHE A 195 21.61 7.24 0.98
N THR A 196 21.92 5.95 0.80
CA THR A 196 23.18 5.35 1.30
C THR A 196 24.39 6.06 0.69
N THR A 197 24.40 6.24 -0.64
CA THR A 197 25.48 6.94 -1.34
C THR A 197 25.62 8.39 -0.88
N ALA A 198 24.50 9.09 -0.66
CA ALA A 198 24.50 10.46 -0.16
C ALA A 198 25.07 10.54 1.26
N LEU A 199 24.69 9.61 2.15
CA LEU A 199 25.21 9.55 3.52
C LEU A 199 26.71 9.24 3.56
N GLU A 200 27.18 8.32 2.72
CA GLU A 200 28.61 8.03 2.58
C GLU A 200 29.39 9.27 2.13
N ARG A 201 28.85 10.03 1.17
CA ARG A 201 29.44 11.30 0.72
C ARG A 201 29.48 12.34 1.83
N GLU A 202 28.43 12.46 2.62
CA GLU A 202 28.36 13.40 3.74
C GLU A 202 29.39 13.07 4.83
N ASN A 203 29.54 11.80 5.18
CA ASN A 203 30.46 11.37 6.25
C ASN A 203 31.95 11.50 5.91
N ILE A 204 32.30 11.77 4.64
CA ILE A 204 33.69 11.95 4.20
C ILE A 204 34.13 13.43 4.27
N GLN A 205 33.18 14.37 4.37
CA GLN A 205 33.44 15.81 4.42
C GLN A 205 33.91 16.28 5.80
#